data_AF-A0A834J5Y6-F1
#
_entry.id   AF-A0A834J5Y6-F1
#
_cell.length_a   1.000
_cell.length_b   1.000
_cell.length_c   1.000
_cell.angle_alpha   90.00
_cell.angle_beta   90.00
_cell.angle_gamma   90.00
#
_symmetry.space_group_name_H-M   'P 1'
#
loop_
_entity.id
_entity.type
_entity.pdbx_description
1 polymer ?
#
loop_
_entity_poly.entity_id
_entity_poly.type
_entity_poly.pdbx_seq_one_letter_code
_entity_poly.pdbx_strand_id
1 'polypeptide(L)'
;MAIKDIRKILTILVIFLIYIGTVHSIRCYQCTSTNNTHPFQCNEFLTNDIDIEPESCDAIFGAQYCVKHVGRFEGGVGTKRFCSTSHLGNYCNYVLQPGDKLTYRTCIYTCNSDGCNSVSSLKPTVSVSIISFLLLTLFYR
;
A
#
# COMPACT_ATOMS: atom_id res chain seq x y z
N MET A 1 35.56 -27.88 21.63
CA MET A 1 34.96 -28.02 20.28
C MET A 1 33.45 -27.81 20.34
N ALA A 2 32.72 -28.53 21.20
CA ALA A 2 31.27 -28.43 21.40
C ALA A 2 30.67 -27.01 21.59
N ILE A 3 31.33 -26.10 22.32
CA ILE A 3 30.81 -24.74 22.58
C ILE A 3 30.73 -23.88 21.29
N LYS A 4 31.68 -24.09 20.36
CA LYS A 4 31.73 -23.35 19.09
C LYS A 4 30.60 -23.77 18.15
N ASP A 5 30.23 -25.05 18.21
CA ASP A 5 29.14 -25.62 17.42
C ASP A 5 27.77 -25.21 17.97
N ILE A 6 27.61 -25.16 19.30
CA ILE A 6 26.41 -24.62 19.95
C ILE A 6 26.16 -23.15 19.56
N ARG A 7 27.20 -22.31 19.53
CA ARG A 7 27.08 -20.89 19.15
C ARG A 7 26.63 -20.73 17.69
N LYS A 8 27.10 -21.60 16.79
CA LYS A 8 26.69 -21.61 15.37
C LYS A 8 25.23 -22.04 15.21
N ILE A 9 24.79 -23.06 15.94
CA ILE A 9 23.40 -23.50 15.94
C ILE A 9 22.48 -22.38 16.45
N LEU A 10 22.86 -21.71 17.53
CA LEU A 10 22.08 -20.59 18.07
C LEU A 10 21.96 -19.43 17.07
N THR A 11 23.06 -19.09 16.37
CA THR A 11 23.04 -18.03 15.36
C THR A 11 22.17 -18.39 14.16
N ILE A 12 22.24 -19.64 13.67
CA ILE A 12 21.35 -20.12 12.59
C ILE A 12 19.88 -20.08 13.03
N LEU A 13 19.59 -20.45 14.27
CA LEU A 13 18.22 -20.49 14.79
C LEU A 13 17.64 -19.07 14.98
N VAL A 14 18.45 -18.11 15.44
CA VAL A 14 18.08 -16.68 15.49
C VAL A 14 17.84 -16.13 14.09
N ILE A 15 18.72 -16.43 13.13
CA ILE A 15 18.53 -16.03 11.73
C ILE A 15 17.22 -16.61 11.17
N PHE A 16 16.95 -17.90 11.40
CA PHE A 16 15.72 -18.56 10.95
C PHE A 16 14.47 -17.92 11.54
N LEU A 17 14.47 -17.59 12.83
CA LEU A 17 13.36 -16.90 13.49
C LEU A 17 13.11 -15.49 12.93
N ILE A 18 14.16 -14.77 12.50
CA ILE A 18 14.05 -13.46 11.84
C ILE A 18 13.39 -13.59 10.44
N TYR A 19 13.54 -14.74 9.78
CA TYR A 19 12.90 -15.02 8.50
C TYR A 19 11.46 -15.56 8.61
N ILE A 20 10.96 -15.84 9.82
CA ILE A 20 9.54 -16.17 10.01
C ILE A 20 8.74 -14.86 9.89
N GLY A 21 8.26 -14.57 8.69
CA GLY A 21 7.34 -13.46 8.47
C GLY A 21 6.05 -13.68 9.25
N THR A 22 5.65 -12.69 10.05
CA THR A 22 4.32 -12.67 10.65
C THR A 22 3.31 -12.35 9.54
N VAL A 23 2.25 -13.14 9.42
CA VAL A 23 1.12 -12.83 8.54
C VAL A 23 0.13 -12.00 9.35
N HIS A 24 0.39 -10.70 9.47
CA HIS A 24 -0.67 -9.78 9.83
C HIS A 24 -1.46 -9.42 8.58
N SER A 25 -2.79 -9.36 8.69
CA SER A 25 -3.55 -8.68 7.67
C SER A 25 -3.19 -7.19 7.73
N ILE A 26 -2.92 -6.64 6.56
CA ILE A 26 -2.66 -5.23 6.39
C ILE A 26 -3.91 -4.42 6.74
N ARG A 27 -3.74 -3.18 7.18
CA ARG A 27 -4.84 -2.22 7.37
C ARG A 27 -4.84 -1.21 6.23
N CYS A 28 -5.99 -1.01 5.59
CA CYS A 28 -6.12 -0.11 4.45
C CYS A 28 -7.28 0.86 4.65
N TYR A 29 -7.20 2.04 4.03
CA TYR A 29 -8.40 2.85 3.86
C TYR A 29 -9.38 2.10 2.97
N GLN A 30 -10.64 2.00 3.38
CA GLN A 30 -11.71 1.32 2.66
C GLN A 30 -12.87 2.29 2.46
N CYS A 31 -13.04 2.83 1.26
CA CYS A 31 -14.04 3.88 1.00
C CYS A 31 -14.40 3.98 -0.49
N THR A 32 -15.54 4.61 -0.79
CA THR A 32 -15.95 4.98 -2.14
C THR A 32 -16.45 6.42 -2.13
N SER A 33 -16.08 7.24 -3.12
CA SER A 33 -16.45 8.65 -3.19
C SER A 33 -17.95 8.89 -3.40
N THR A 34 -18.69 7.89 -3.87
CA THR A 34 -20.16 7.92 -4.01
C THR A 34 -20.89 7.53 -2.72
N ASN A 35 -20.17 7.30 -1.62
CA ASN A 35 -20.81 6.97 -0.35
C ASN A 35 -21.56 8.18 0.23
N ASN A 36 -22.88 8.05 0.37
CA ASN A 36 -23.76 9.09 0.90
C ASN A 36 -23.79 9.16 2.43
N THR A 37 -23.34 8.13 3.16
CA THR A 37 -23.32 8.16 4.63
C THR A 37 -22.15 8.99 5.18
N HIS A 38 -21.03 9.00 4.46
CA HIS A 38 -19.81 9.75 4.82
C HIS A 38 -19.32 10.54 3.59
N PRO A 39 -20.06 11.60 3.20
CA PRO A 39 -19.74 12.37 2.02
C PRO A 39 -18.38 13.07 2.14
N PHE A 40 -17.67 13.19 1.02
CA PHE A 40 -16.37 13.89 0.91
C PHE A 40 -15.19 13.29 1.69
N GLN A 41 -15.37 12.12 2.31
CA GLN A 41 -14.32 11.43 3.06
C GLN A 41 -13.35 10.63 2.17
N CYS A 42 -13.73 10.33 0.91
CA CYS A 42 -12.95 9.48 0.01
C CYS A 42 -12.43 10.24 -1.23
N ASN A 43 -11.66 11.29 -1.01
CA ASN A 43 -11.04 12.10 -2.08
C ASN A 43 -9.83 11.38 -2.71
N GLU A 44 -9.36 11.82 -3.89
CA GLU A 44 -8.15 11.26 -4.54
C GLU A 44 -6.91 11.35 -3.63
N PHE A 45 -6.85 12.44 -2.87
CA PHE A 45 -5.84 12.71 -1.85
C PHE A 45 -6.56 12.88 -0.51
N LEU A 46 -6.14 12.10 0.49
CA LEU A 46 -6.67 12.28 1.84
C LEU A 46 -5.94 13.46 2.48
N THR A 47 -6.71 14.44 2.92
CA THR A 47 -6.27 15.66 3.60
C THR A 47 -6.49 15.53 5.11
N ASN A 48 -6.00 16.47 5.92
CA ASN A 48 -6.06 16.33 7.38
C ASN A 48 -7.48 16.46 7.98
N ASP A 49 -8.46 16.83 7.18
CA ASP A 49 -9.88 17.03 7.53
C ASP A 49 -10.75 15.80 7.28
N ILE A 50 -10.16 14.64 6.97
CA ILE A 50 -10.89 13.37 6.87
C ILE A 50 -10.97 12.65 8.22
N ASP A 51 -12.09 12.00 8.47
CA ASP A 51 -12.41 11.26 9.71
C ASP A 51 -12.25 9.74 9.56
N ILE A 52 -11.92 9.25 8.35
CA ILE A 52 -11.73 7.83 8.10
C ILE A 52 -10.34 7.36 8.54
N GLU A 53 -10.24 6.13 9.03
CA GLU A 53 -8.99 5.49 9.42
C GLU A 53 -8.76 4.20 8.63
N PRO A 54 -7.52 3.67 8.56
CA PRO A 54 -7.27 2.36 8.00
C PRO A 54 -7.97 1.24 8.79
N GLU A 55 -8.80 0.48 8.09
CA GLU A 55 -9.54 -0.66 8.61
C GLU A 55 -8.80 -1.97 8.32
N SER A 56 -9.02 -2.99 9.15
CA SER A 56 -8.44 -4.32 8.93
C SER A 56 -8.91 -4.94 7.60
N CYS A 57 -8.00 -5.59 6.89
CA CYS A 57 -8.30 -6.36 5.68
C CYS A 57 -8.64 -7.83 5.95
N ASP A 58 -8.86 -8.23 7.22
CA ASP A 58 -9.18 -9.62 7.62
C ASP A 58 -10.39 -10.22 6.88
N ALA A 59 -11.33 -9.39 6.47
CA ALA A 59 -12.50 -9.82 5.70
C ALA A 59 -12.14 -10.42 4.33
N ILE A 60 -10.93 -10.19 3.82
CA ILE A 60 -10.44 -10.66 2.53
C ILE A 60 -9.28 -11.61 2.77
N PHE A 61 -9.54 -12.90 2.58
CA PHE A 61 -8.54 -13.95 2.79
C PHE A 61 -7.28 -13.71 1.94
N GLY A 62 -6.13 -13.61 2.59
CA GLY A 62 -4.84 -13.38 1.92
C GLY A 62 -4.65 -11.97 1.39
N ALA A 63 -5.41 -10.98 1.88
CA ALA A 63 -5.17 -9.58 1.54
C ALA A 63 -3.79 -9.12 2.03
N GLN A 64 -2.97 -8.65 1.09
CA GLN A 64 -1.60 -8.19 1.33
C GLN A 64 -1.33 -6.79 0.74
N TYR A 65 -2.33 -6.22 0.07
CA TYR A 65 -2.19 -4.97 -0.66
C TYR A 65 -3.35 -4.02 -0.37
N CYS A 66 -3.02 -2.73 -0.26
CA CYS A 66 -3.99 -1.65 -0.33
C CYS A 66 -4.04 -1.10 -1.75
N VAL A 67 -5.25 -0.86 -2.26
CA VAL A 67 -5.46 -0.27 -3.58
C VAL A 67 -6.16 1.07 -3.44
N LYS A 68 -5.72 2.04 -4.23
CA LYS A 68 -6.45 3.27 -4.55
C LYS A 68 -6.75 3.28 -6.04
N HIS A 69 -8.03 3.29 -6.38
CA HIS A 69 -8.53 3.37 -7.75
C HIS A 69 -9.24 4.70 -7.96
N VAL A 70 -8.71 5.54 -8.85
CA VAL A 70 -9.35 6.77 -9.30
C VAL A 70 -9.93 6.51 -10.68
N GLY A 71 -11.18 6.87 -10.91
CA GLY A 71 -11.84 6.60 -12.19
C GLY A 71 -13.31 7.02 -12.16
N ARG A 72 -14.08 6.55 -13.12
CA ARG A 72 -15.52 6.84 -13.17
C ARG A 72 -16.31 5.72 -12.50
N PHE A 73 -17.12 6.08 -11.51
CA PHE A 73 -17.99 5.21 -10.72
C PHE A 73 -19.41 5.76 -10.72
N GLU A 74 -20.42 4.90 -10.96
CA GLU A 74 -21.86 5.20 -10.77
C GLU A 74 -22.33 6.55 -11.36
N GLY A 75 -21.71 7.00 -12.46
CA GLY A 75 -22.07 8.23 -13.17
C GLY A 75 -21.16 9.44 -12.93
N GLY A 76 -20.22 9.39 -11.98
CA GLY A 76 -19.28 10.47 -11.68
C GLY A 76 -17.81 10.03 -11.64
N VAL A 77 -16.88 10.98 -11.68
CA VAL A 77 -15.45 10.71 -11.43
C VAL A 77 -15.21 10.72 -9.93
N GLY A 78 -14.43 9.76 -9.45
CA GLY A 78 -14.29 9.52 -8.03
C GLY A 78 -13.12 8.63 -7.67
N THR A 79 -13.04 8.27 -6.39
CA THR A 79 -12.00 7.40 -5.84
C THR A 79 -12.62 6.27 -5.04
N LYS A 80 -12.07 5.07 -5.21
CA LYS A 80 -12.38 3.88 -4.42
C LYS A 80 -11.11 3.32 -3.82
N ARG A 81 -11.16 2.98 -2.53
CA ARG A 81 -10.06 2.37 -1.79
C ARG A 81 -10.52 1.05 -1.19
N PHE A 82 -9.69 0.03 -1.27
CA PHE A 82 -10.04 -1.33 -0.86
C PHE A 82 -8.78 -2.19 -0.65
N CYS A 83 -8.93 -3.31 0.07
CA CYS A 83 -7.89 -4.31 0.21
C CYS A 83 -7.88 -5.29 -0.97
N SER A 84 -6.71 -5.83 -1.30
CA SER A 84 -6.52 -6.77 -2.40
C SER A 84 -5.54 -7.88 -2.00
N THR A 85 -5.79 -9.07 -2.51
CA THR A 85 -4.85 -10.21 -2.44
C THR A 85 -3.74 -10.12 -3.48
N SER A 86 -3.91 -9.27 -4.49
CA SER A 86 -3.01 -9.15 -5.64
C SER A 86 -2.60 -7.71 -5.92
N HIS A 87 -1.37 -7.54 -6.43
CA HIS A 87 -0.88 -6.25 -6.86
C HIS A 87 -1.52 -5.84 -8.20
N LEU A 88 -2.41 -4.85 -8.19
CA LEU A 88 -3.19 -4.46 -9.38
C LEU A 88 -2.46 -3.49 -10.32
N GLY A 89 -1.29 -3.01 -9.92
CA GLY A 89 -0.44 -2.13 -10.72
C GLY A 89 -0.29 -0.74 -10.10
N ASN A 90 0.47 0.09 -10.81
CA ASN A 90 0.76 1.48 -10.46
C ASN A 90 0.81 2.30 -11.75
N TYR A 91 -0.37 2.65 -12.30
CA TYR A 91 -0.48 3.29 -13.62
C TYR A 91 -1.66 4.25 -13.69
N CYS A 92 -1.63 5.15 -14.68
CA CYS A 92 -2.74 6.04 -15.03
C CYS A 92 -2.92 6.05 -16.54
N ASN A 93 -4.13 5.76 -17.01
CA ASN A 93 -4.50 5.77 -18.42
C ASN A 93 -5.72 6.67 -18.66
N TYR A 94 -5.83 7.22 -19.85
CA TYR A 94 -7.05 7.89 -20.30
C TYR A 94 -7.89 6.88 -21.07
N VAL A 95 -9.10 6.62 -20.59
CA VAL A 95 -10.01 5.63 -21.17
C VAL A 95 -11.26 6.31 -21.68
N LEU A 96 -11.70 5.92 -22.88
CA LEU A 96 -13.00 6.31 -23.44
C LEU A 96 -14.01 5.21 -23.06
N GLN A 97 -15.06 5.57 -22.32
CA GLN A 97 -16.10 4.60 -22.00
C GLN A 97 -17.08 4.46 -23.18
N PRO A 98 -17.59 3.24 -23.46
CA PRO A 98 -18.63 3.06 -24.46
C PRO A 98 -19.84 3.96 -24.17
N GLY A 99 -20.23 4.78 -25.14
CA GLY A 99 -21.37 5.69 -25.04
C GLY A 99 -21.03 7.09 -24.52
N ASP A 100 -19.81 7.35 -24.03
CA ASP A 100 -19.37 8.67 -23.60
C ASP A 100 -18.56 9.39 -24.69
N LYS A 101 -18.63 10.73 -24.71
CA LYS A 101 -17.81 11.58 -25.59
C LYS A 101 -16.50 12.02 -24.95
N LEU A 102 -16.37 11.83 -23.64
CA LEU A 102 -15.23 12.28 -22.85
C LEU A 102 -14.31 11.12 -22.50
N THR A 103 -13.02 11.39 -22.47
CA THR A 103 -12.03 10.47 -21.93
C THR A 103 -11.83 10.75 -20.44
N TYR A 104 -11.71 9.69 -19.65
CA TYR A 104 -11.54 9.79 -18.20
C TYR A 104 -10.17 9.28 -17.81
N ARG A 105 -9.49 10.02 -16.94
CA ARG A 105 -8.25 9.55 -16.31
C ARG A 105 -8.60 8.49 -15.28
N THR A 106 -8.13 7.27 -15.51
CA THR A 106 -8.25 6.14 -14.59
C THR A 106 -6.88 5.77 -14.06
N CYS A 107 -6.71 5.77 -12.75
CA CYS A 107 -5.44 5.45 -12.08
C CYS A 107 -5.62 4.30 -11.10
N ILE A 108 -4.70 3.34 -11.13
CA ILE A 108 -4.54 2.30 -10.13
C ILE A 108 -3.23 2.57 -9.39
N TYR A 109 -3.30 2.60 -8.07
CA TYR A 109 -2.15 2.62 -7.18
C TYR A 109 -2.26 1.46 -6.19
N THR A 110 -1.20 0.66 -6.09
CA THR A 110 -1.11 -0.48 -5.19
C THR A 110 0.13 -0.38 -4.33
N CYS A 111 -0.03 -0.66 -3.03
CA CYS A 111 1.02 -0.62 -2.02
C CYS A 111 0.75 -1.69 -0.94
N ASN A 112 1.74 -1.97 -0.09
CA ASN A 112 1.74 -3.14 0.80
C ASN A 112 2.14 -2.82 2.26
N SER A 113 1.88 -1.60 2.73
CA SER A 113 2.04 -1.22 4.14
C SER A 113 0.77 -0.59 4.70
N ASP A 114 0.59 -0.62 6.02
CA ASP A 114 -0.62 -0.08 6.65
C ASP A 114 -0.91 1.36 6.23
N GLY A 115 -2.15 1.63 5.83
CA GLY A 115 -2.65 2.96 5.45
C GLY A 115 -1.99 3.58 4.21
N CYS A 116 -1.19 2.83 3.45
CA CYS A 116 -0.38 3.38 2.35
C CYS A 116 -1.21 3.95 1.19
N ASN A 117 -2.48 3.53 1.05
CA ASN A 117 -3.39 4.03 0.02
C ASN A 117 -4.04 5.39 0.36
N SER A 118 -3.59 6.08 1.41
CA SER A 118 -3.91 7.49 1.67
C SER A 118 -3.27 8.46 0.68
N VAL A 119 -2.02 8.21 0.32
CA VAL A 119 -1.12 9.23 -0.27
C VAL A 119 -1.22 9.30 -1.80
N SER A 120 -0.88 10.46 -2.36
CA SER A 120 -0.34 10.61 -3.70
C SER A 120 0.94 9.78 -3.80
N SER A 121 1.01 8.79 -4.69
CA SER A 121 2.19 7.92 -4.89
C SER A 121 3.52 8.65 -4.63
N LEU A 122 4.12 8.42 -3.45
CA LEU A 122 5.40 9.00 -3.07
C LEU A 122 6.45 8.36 -3.96
N LYS A 123 6.91 9.10 -4.98
CA LYS A 123 8.11 8.69 -5.71
C LYS A 123 9.28 8.76 -4.73
N PRO A 124 10.00 7.66 -4.45
CA PRO A 124 11.18 7.73 -3.62
C PRO A 124 12.16 8.72 -4.26
N THR A 125 12.50 9.77 -3.54
CA THR A 125 13.52 10.72 -3.96
C THR A 125 14.89 10.06 -3.80
N VAL A 126 15.73 10.20 -4.83
CA VAL A 126 17.09 9.63 -4.94
C VAL A 126 17.93 9.83 -3.66
N SER A 127 17.65 10.90 -2.92
CA SER A 127 18.31 11.26 -1.65
C SER A 127 18.20 10.19 -0.55
N VAL A 128 17.07 9.49 -0.41
CA VAL A 128 16.88 8.49 0.67
C VAL A 128 17.74 7.25 0.44
N SER A 129 17.91 6.85 -0.83
CA SER A 129 18.75 5.71 -1.21
C SER A 129 20.24 5.97 -0.95
N ILE A 130 20.70 7.20 -1.17
CA ILE A 130 22.09 7.61 -0.95
C ILE A 130 22.44 7.58 0.54
N ILE A 131 21.53 8.07 1.40
CA ILE A 131 21.75 8.09 2.86
C ILE A 131 21.82 6.66 3.43
N SER A 132 20.94 5.76 2.96
CA SER A 132 20.97 4.35 3.38
C SER A 132 22.27 3.64 2.99
N PHE A 133 22.77 3.90 1.78
CA PHE A 133 24.04 3.34 1.31
C PHE A 133 25.25 3.88 2.11
N LEU A 134 25.27 5.18 2.41
CA LEU A 134 26.32 5.80 3.23
C LEU A 134 26.36 5.22 4.65
N LEU A 135 25.19 5.04 5.29
CA LEU A 135 25.11 4.43 6.62
C LEU A 135 25.62 2.99 6.60
N LEU A 136 25.25 2.18 5.60
CA LEU A 136 25.79 0.83 5.45
C LEU A 136 27.31 0.80 5.33
N THR A 137 27.91 1.73 4.56
CA THR A 137 29.38 1.80 4.43
C THR A 137 30.08 2.23 5.72
N LEU A 138 29.42 3.04 6.57
CA LEU A 138 29.95 3.46 7.87
C LEU A 138 29.82 2.37 8.94
N PHE A 139 28.81 1.50 8.86
CA PHE A 139 28.63 0.37 9.79
C PHE A 139 29.48 -0.86 9.42
N TYR A 140 29.90 -1.00 8.17
CA TYR A 140 30.74 -2.11 7.69
C TYR A 140 32.25 -1.82 7.71
N ARG A 141 32.65 -0.67 8.25
CA ARG A 141 34.03 -0.26 8.47
C ARG A 141 34.37 -0.36 9.96
#